data_AF-A0A7C2K0C8-F1
#
_entry.id   AF-A0A7C2K0C8-F1
#
_cell.length_a   1.000
_cell.length_b   1.000
_cell.length_c   1.000
_cell.angle_alpha   90.00
_cell.angle_beta   90.00
_cell.angle_gamma   90.00
#
_symmetry.space_group_name_H-M   'P 1'
#
loop_
_entity.id
_entity.type
_entity.pdbx_description
1 polymer ?
#
loop_
_entity_poly.entity_id
_entity_poly.type
_entity_poly.pdbx_seq_one_letter_code
_entity_poly.pdbx_strand_id
1 'polypeptide(L)' 'MRHRLRLFTGEDADILPLPAPHLTVRLGDITKALTDAARRNRTWLQDFEDDEIRVSADLYEIITAYMEMRPGA' A
#
# COMPACT_ATOMS: atom_id res chain seq x y z
N MET A 1 -46.90 9.99 5.80
CA MET A 1 -45.49 10.24 5.45
C MET A 1 -45.02 9.14 4.48
N ARG A 2 -44.95 9.39 3.16
CA ARG A 2 -44.46 8.40 2.18
C ARG A 2 -42.97 8.63 1.97
N HIS A 3 -42.12 7.77 2.54
CA HIS A 3 -40.68 7.79 2.28
C HIS A 3 -40.44 7.27 0.86
N ARG A 4 -40.01 8.16 -0.04
CA ARG A 4 -39.63 7.81 -1.41
C ARG A 4 -38.13 7.57 -1.45
N LEU A 5 -37.74 6.30 -1.49
CA LEU A 5 -36.38 5.89 -1.81
C LEU A 5 -36.05 6.33 -3.24
N ARG A 6 -34.91 6.99 -3.41
CA ARG A 6 -34.33 7.33 -4.71
C ARG A 6 -33.33 6.25 -5.07
N LEU A 7 -33.58 5.56 -6.19
CA LEU A 7 -32.59 4.70 -6.81
C LEU A 7 -31.51 5.60 -7.41
N PHE A 8 -30.29 5.48 -6.91
CA PHE A 8 -29.11 6.02 -7.55
C PHE A 8 -28.63 4.95 -8.53
N THR A 9 -29.17 4.97 -9.74
CA THR A 9 -28.52 4.28 -10.87
C THR A 9 -27.25 5.08 -11.08
N GLY A 10 -26.11 4.54 -10.63
CA GLY A 10 -24.83 5.09 -11.05
C GLY A 10 -24.86 5.07 -12.56
N GLU A 11 -25.02 6.24 -13.18
CA GLU A 11 -24.59 6.39 -14.56
C GLU A 11 -23.17 5.89 -14.55
N ASP A 12 -22.95 4.79 -15.26
CA ASP A 12 -21.66 4.23 -15.60
C ASP A 12 -20.91 5.32 -16.39
N ALA A 13 -20.47 6.36 -15.68
CA ALA A 13 -19.31 7.09 -16.09
C ALA A 13 -18.26 6.01 -16.23
N ASP A 14 -17.72 5.85 -17.43
CA ASP A 14 -16.49 5.14 -17.71
C ASP A 14 -15.38 5.72 -16.81
N ILE A 15 -15.44 5.42 -15.50
CA ILE A 15 -14.35 5.60 -14.57
C ILE A 15 -13.42 4.48 -14.96
N LEU A 16 -12.67 4.72 -16.05
CA LEU A 16 -11.37 4.11 -16.22
C LEU A 16 -10.72 4.20 -14.83
N PRO A 17 -10.30 3.08 -14.22
CA PRO A 17 -9.70 3.13 -12.90
C PRO A 17 -8.50 4.07 -12.99
N LEU A 18 -8.69 5.32 -12.52
CA LEU A 18 -7.61 6.26 -12.38
C LEU A 18 -6.63 5.56 -11.44
N PRO A 19 -5.35 5.42 -11.82
CA PRO A 19 -4.37 4.79 -10.95
C PRO A 19 -4.42 5.52 -9.60
N ALA A 20 -4.49 4.73 -8.53
CA ALA A 20 -4.56 5.27 -7.18
C ALA A 20 -3.41 6.28 -6.98
N PRO A 21 -3.67 7.44 -6.36
CA PRO A 21 -2.63 8.45 -6.20
C PRO A 21 -1.50 7.89 -5.33
N HIS A 22 -0.26 7.99 -5.82
CA HIS A 22 0.91 7.71 -5.00
C HIS A 22 1.11 8.85 -3.99
N LEU A 23 1.25 8.49 -2.71
CA LEU A 23 1.46 9.44 -1.62
C LEU A 23 2.90 9.36 -1.12
N THR A 24 3.54 10.51 -0.98
CA THR A 24 4.87 10.58 -0.34
C THR A 24 4.70 10.59 1.18
N VAL A 25 5.28 9.59 1.84
CA VAL A 25 5.28 9.46 3.30
C VAL A 25 6.69 9.44 3.85
N ARG A 26 6.86 9.79 5.13
CA ARG A 26 8.16 9.68 5.80
C ARG A 26 8.48 8.21 6.04
N LEU A 27 9.71 7.80 5.69
CA LEU A 27 10.19 6.43 5.92
C LEU A 27 10.04 6.01 7.39
N GLY A 28 10.33 6.91 8.34
CA GLY A 28 10.20 6.64 9.78
C GLY A 28 8.76 6.40 10.24
N ASP A 29 7.75 6.90 9.53
CA ASP A 29 6.35 6.70 9.91
C ASP A 29 5.80 5.40 9.31
N ILE A 30 6.13 5.12 8.04
CA ILE A 30 5.73 3.85 7.41
C ILE A 30 6.43 2.64 8.04
N THR A 31 7.70 2.76 8.42
CA THR A 31 8.43 1.64 9.07
C THR A 31 7.81 1.25 10.41
N LYS A 32 7.28 2.21 11.20
CA LYS A 32 6.55 1.90 12.44
C LYS A 32 5.29 1.09 12.16
N ALA A 33 4.50 1.50 11.17
CA ALA A 33 3.27 0.81 10.78
C ALA A 33 3.54 -0.60 10.26
N LEU A 34 4.51 -0.75 9.35
CA LEU A 34 4.92 -2.06 8.81
C LEU A 34 5.47 -2.99 9.90
N THR A 35 6.28 -2.45 10.82
CA THR A 35 6.81 -3.23 11.95
C THR A 35 5.70 -3.71 12.88
N ASP A 36 4.73 -2.87 13.20
CA ASP A 36 3.56 -3.29 14.01
C ASP A 36 2.75 -4.36 13.29
N ALA A 37 2.50 -4.17 12.00
CA ALA A 37 1.74 -5.10 11.18
C ALA A 37 2.40 -6.48 11.10
N ALA A 38 3.70 -6.52 10.82
CA ALA A 38 4.49 -7.76 10.79
C ALA A 38 4.52 -8.45 12.16
N ARG A 39 4.78 -7.71 13.24
CA ARG A 39 4.83 -8.28 14.61
C ARG A 39 3.49 -8.84 15.08
N ARG A 40 2.38 -8.27 14.61
CA ARG A 40 1.01 -8.67 14.98
C ARG A 40 0.33 -9.56 13.93
N ASN A 41 1.09 -10.01 12.92
CA ASN A 41 0.61 -10.84 11.82
C ASN A 41 -0.69 -10.29 11.19
N ARG A 42 -0.72 -8.98 10.92
CA ARG A 42 -1.89 -8.33 10.33
C ARG A 42 -2.04 -8.78 8.89
N THR A 43 -3.22 -9.27 8.54
CA THR A 43 -3.52 -9.86 7.22
C THR A 43 -3.34 -8.87 6.08
N TRP A 44 -3.63 -7.59 6.30
CA TRP A 44 -3.54 -6.57 5.24
C TRP A 44 -2.13 -6.47 4.64
N LEU A 45 -1.07 -6.80 5.38
CA LEU A 45 0.29 -6.70 4.86
C LEU A 45 0.54 -7.73 3.73
N GLN A 46 -0.13 -8.89 3.79
CA GLN A 46 -0.03 -9.93 2.75
C GLN A 46 -0.71 -9.49 1.45
N ASP A 47 -1.71 -8.61 1.54
CA ASP A 47 -2.41 -8.08 0.38
C ASP A 47 -1.49 -7.20 -0.52
N PHE A 48 -0.31 -6.80 -0.03
CA PHE A 48 0.67 -5.98 -0.73
C PHE A 48 2.00 -6.72 -0.99
N GLU A 49 2.05 -8.05 -0.88
CA GLU A 49 3.30 -8.82 -1.02
C GLU A 49 3.91 -8.69 -2.43
N ASP A 50 3.06 -8.66 -3.46
CA ASP A 50 3.47 -8.57 -4.87
C ASP A 50 3.49 -7.12 -5.41
N ASP A 51 3.22 -6.12 -4.56
CA ASP A 51 3.10 -4.72 -4.99
C ASP A 51 4.48 -4.05 -5.11
N GLU A 52 4.70 -3.37 -6.24
CA GLU A 52 5.90 -2.55 -6.45
C GLU A 52 5.77 -1.17 -5.77
N ILE A 53 6.78 -0.79 -4.99
CA ILE A 53 6.86 0.53 -4.36
C ILE A 53 7.96 1.38 -5.00
N ARG A 54 7.72 2.69 -5.07
CA ARG A 54 8.72 3.67 -5.53
C ARG A 54 9.56 4.16 -4.35
N VAL A 55 10.86 3.95 -4.42
CA VAL A 55 11.86 4.44 -3.44
C VAL A 55 12.92 5.27 -4.16
N SER A 56 13.71 6.06 -3.42
CA SER A 56 14.89 6.71 -3.99
C SER A 56 15.97 5.68 -4.32
N ALA A 57 16.82 5.99 -5.31
CA ALA A 57 17.93 5.13 -5.70
C ALA A 57 18.85 4.80 -4.50
N ASP A 58 19.24 5.82 -3.73
CA ASP A 58 20.08 5.66 -2.55
C ASP A 58 19.48 4.67 -1.52
N LEU A 59 18.16 4.72 -1.30
CA LEU A 59 17.51 3.83 -0.35
C LEU A 59 17.43 2.40 -0.89
N TYR A 60 17.15 2.25 -2.19
CA TYR A 60 17.15 0.96 -2.86
C TYR A 60 18.49 0.25 -2.75
N GLU A 61 19.59 0.96 -3.00
CA GLU A 61 20.95 0.41 -2.91
C GLU A 61 21.24 -0.11 -1.50
N ILE A 62 20.93 0.67 -0.47
CA ILE A 62 21.16 0.28 0.93
C ILE A 62 20.31 -0.92 1.34
N ILE A 63 19.03 -0.96 0.95
CA ILE A 63 18.15 -2.11 1.27
C ILE A 63 18.64 -3.36 0.56
N THR A 64 19.03 -3.26 -0.71
CA THR A 64 19.53 -4.38 -1.51
C THR A 64 20.80 -4.95 -0.89
N ALA A 65 21.80 -4.09 -0.59
CA ALA A 65 23.02 -4.50 0.08
C ALA A 65 22.74 -5.16 1.43
N TYR A 66 21.81 -4.61 2.20
CA TYR A 66 21.42 -5.19 3.49
C TYR A 66 20.75 -6.56 3.36
N MET A 67 19.92 -6.78 2.33
CA MET A 67 19.29 -8.06 2.05
C MET A 67 20.31 -9.11 1.62
N GLU A 68 21.25 -8.77 0.75
CA GLU A 68 22.33 -9.66 0.30
C GLU A 68 23.28 -10.05 1.45
N MET A 69 23.49 -9.13 2.40
CA MET A 69 24.32 -9.37 3.59
C MET A 69 23.68 -10.33 4.59
N ARG A 70 22.38 -10.60 4.53
CA ARG A 70 21.76 -11.59 5.42
C ARG A 70 22.17 -12.99 4.95
N PRO A 71 23.05 -13.70 5.68
CA PRO A 71 23.33 -15.10 5.38
C PRO A 71 22.00 -15.84 5.53
N GLY A 72 21.69 -16.72 4.59
CA GLY A 72 20.38 -17.37 4.43
C GLY A 72 19.61 -17.65 5.72
N ALA A 73 18.33 -17.28 5.71
CA ALA A 73 17.33 -17.84 6.62
C ALA A 73 17.25 -19.37 6.46
#